data_AF-A0A3N1SIY2-F1
#
_entry.id   AF-A0A3N1SIY2-F1
#
_cell.length_a   1.000
_cell.length_b   1.000
_cell.length_c   1.000
_cell.angle_alpha   90.00
_cell.angle_beta   90.00
_cell.angle_gamma   90.00
#
_symmetry.space_group_name_H-M   'P 1'
#
loop_
_entity.id
_entity.type
_entity.pdbx_description
1 polymer ?
#
loop_
_entity_poly.entity_id
_entity_poly.type
_entity_poly.pdbx_seq_one_letter_code
_entity_poly.pdbx_strand_id
1 'polypeptide(L)'
;MQDDRAQAFLMILTEQLIAVRPDTADRLVTERSRLTGDLGFDSVDLAELFERIRDVLGEVDIADWLAMATRAEGDTVGSLTRYLSAAVTTDVPQPMVAGRPR
;
A
#
# COMPACT_ATOMS: atom_id res chain seq x y z
N MET A 1 16.33 5.62 -8.31
CA MET A 1 15.01 6.14 -8.77
C MET A 1 13.90 5.11 -8.53
N GLN A 2 14.09 3.83 -8.87
CA GLN A 2 13.09 2.79 -8.62
C GLN A 2 12.89 2.47 -7.13
N ASP A 3 13.97 2.42 -6.34
CA ASP A 3 13.91 2.21 -4.89
C ASP A 3 13.19 3.34 -4.14
N ASP A 4 13.45 4.60 -4.53
CA ASP A 4 12.82 5.79 -3.95
C ASP A 4 11.29 5.76 -4.12
N ARG A 5 10.83 5.37 -5.32
CA ARG A 5 9.41 5.22 -5.63
C ARG A 5 8.78 4.08 -4.83
N ALA A 6 9.41 2.91 -4.77
CA ALA A 6 8.90 1.79 -4.00
C ALA A 6 8.80 2.14 -2.50
N GLN A 7 9.77 2.88 -1.96
CA GLN A 7 9.74 3.37 -0.60
C GLN A 7 8.61 4.38 -0.36
N ALA A 8 8.35 5.28 -1.30
CA ALA A 8 7.22 6.21 -1.22
C ALA A 8 5.87 5.48 -1.18
N PHE A 9 5.68 4.47 -2.04
CA PHE A 9 4.48 3.64 -2.02
C PHE A 9 4.36 2.83 -0.72
N LEU A 10 5.46 2.30 -0.20
CA LEU A 10 5.47 1.59 1.07
C LEU A 10 5.02 2.50 2.23
N MET A 11 5.51 3.74 2.26
CA MET A 11 5.06 4.72 3.27
C MET A 11 3.57 5.03 3.13
N ILE A 12 3.09 5.32 1.91
CA ILE A 12 1.66 5.58 1.66
C ILE A 12 0.81 4.39 2.10
N LEU A 13 1.22 3.17 1.75
CA LEU A 13 0.51 1.96 2.13
C LEU A 13 0.48 1.79 3.65
N THR A 14 1.61 2.03 4.32
CA THR A 14 1.71 1.94 5.79
C THR A 14 0.75 2.93 6.47
N GLU A 15 0.69 4.17 5.98
CA GLU A 15 -0.27 5.16 6.47
C GLU A 15 -1.72 4.70 6.26
N GLN A 16 -2.05 4.09 5.11
CA GLN A 16 -3.41 3.56 4.89
C GLN A 16 -3.73 2.35 5.77
N LEU A 17 -2.76 1.48 6.04
CA LEU A 17 -2.92 0.35 6.96
C LEU A 17 -3.22 0.85 8.38
N ILE A 18 -2.47 1.86 8.85
CA ILE A 18 -2.69 2.49 10.15
C ILE A 18 -4.06 3.19 10.19
N ALA A 19 -4.48 3.83 9.10
CA ALA A 19 -5.77 4.51 9.02
C ALA A 19 -6.96 3.55 9.14
N VAL A 20 -6.87 2.36 8.53
CA VAL A 20 -7.91 1.32 8.64
C VAL A 20 -7.84 0.63 10.00
N ARG A 21 -6.62 0.28 10.42
CA ARG A 21 -6.38 -0.46 11.65
C ARG A 21 -5.23 0.17 12.44
N PRO A 22 -5.52 1.11 13.36
CA PRO A 22 -4.49 1.84 14.10
C PRO A 22 -3.63 0.93 15.00
N ASP A 23 -4.15 -0.26 15.34
CA ASP A 23 -3.40 -1.29 16.06
C ASP A 23 -2.14 -1.75 15.29
N THR A 24 -2.12 -1.62 13.95
CA THR A 24 -0.92 -1.90 13.17
C THR A 24 0.20 -0.88 13.31
N ALA A 25 -0.06 0.31 13.87
CA ALA A 25 0.97 1.32 14.11
C ALA A 25 2.02 0.87 15.14
N ASP A 26 1.61 0.07 16.12
CA ASP A 26 2.52 -0.52 17.12
C ASP A 26 3.25 -1.77 16.59
N ARG A 27 2.74 -2.34 15.49
CA ARG A 27 3.29 -3.54 14.87
C ARG A 27 4.37 -3.16 13.87
N LEU A 28 5.46 -3.93 13.83
CA LEU A 28 6.52 -3.72 12.84
C LEU A 28 6.01 -4.13 11.46
N VAL A 29 5.40 -3.19 10.73
CA VAL A 29 4.94 -3.40 9.35
C VAL A 29 6.17 -3.45 8.43
N THR A 30 6.39 -4.61 7.81
CA THR A 30 7.49 -4.82 6.85
C THR A 30 6.93 -5.31 5.52
N GLU A 31 7.74 -5.28 4.47
CA GLU A 31 7.38 -5.84 3.15
C GLU A 31 6.98 -7.33 3.20
N ARG A 32 7.43 -8.05 4.22
CA ARG A 32 7.13 -9.47 4.43
C ARG A 32 5.89 -9.70 5.29
N SER A 33 5.35 -8.65 5.93
CA SER A 33 4.14 -8.74 6.74
C SER A 33 2.95 -9.07 5.86
N ARG A 34 2.21 -10.11 6.25
CA ARG A 34 0.97 -10.54 5.59
C ARG A 34 -0.21 -9.71 6.10
N LEU A 35 -1.02 -9.18 5.21
CA LEU A 35 -2.18 -8.38 5.58
C LEU A 35 -3.15 -9.20 6.44
N THR A 36 -3.50 -10.40 6.00
CA THR A 36 -4.47 -11.25 6.70
C THR A 36 -3.84 -12.10 7.80
N GLY A 37 -2.61 -12.60 7.59
CA GLY A 37 -1.96 -13.51 8.54
C GLY A 37 -1.20 -12.84 9.69
N ASP A 38 -0.45 -11.76 9.40
CA ASP A 38 0.42 -11.09 10.38
C ASP A 38 -0.31 -9.90 11.01
N LEU A 39 -0.87 -9.03 10.15
CA LEU A 39 -1.58 -7.82 10.55
C LEU A 39 -3.06 -8.10 10.92
N GLY A 40 -3.60 -9.25 10.50
CA GLY A 40 -4.93 -9.72 10.87
C GLY A 40 -6.08 -9.08 10.11
N PHE A 41 -5.84 -8.39 8.98
CA PHE A 41 -6.88 -7.72 8.20
C PHE A 41 -7.94 -8.72 7.75
N ASP A 42 -9.20 -8.41 8.04
CA ASP A 42 -10.34 -9.18 7.56
C ASP A 42 -10.84 -8.61 6.22
N SER A 43 -11.83 -9.28 5.64
CA SER A 43 -12.42 -8.87 4.36
C SER A 43 -13.00 -7.44 4.38
N VAL A 44 -13.49 -6.98 5.53
CA VAL A 44 -13.96 -5.59 5.71
C VAL A 44 -12.79 -4.61 5.72
N ASP A 45 -11.76 -4.86 6.52
CA ASP A 45 -10.57 -4.00 6.56
C ASP A 45 -9.89 -3.92 5.19
N LEU A 46 -9.81 -5.04 4.47
CA LEU A 46 -9.25 -5.07 3.12
C LEU A 46 -10.07 -4.23 2.14
N ALA A 47 -11.40 -4.33 2.18
CA ALA A 47 -12.28 -3.52 1.34
C ALA A 47 -12.05 -2.02 1.59
N GLU A 48 -12.05 -1.60 2.86
CA GLU A 48 -11.78 -0.21 3.23
C GLU A 48 -10.37 0.23 2.82
N LEU A 49 -9.36 -0.59 3.06
CA LEU A 49 -7.98 -0.33 2.61
C LEU A 49 -7.92 -0.07 1.10
N PHE A 50 -8.59 -0.90 0.31
CA PHE A 50 -8.59 -0.80 -1.15
C PHE A 50 -9.36 0.42 -1.66
N GLU A 51 -10.43 0.81 -0.98
CA GLU A 51 -11.13 2.07 -1.27
C GLU A 51 -10.23 3.27 -1.00
N ARG A 52 -9.53 3.29 0.14
CA ARG A 52 -8.59 4.37 0.47
C ARG A 52 -7.39 4.43 -0.48
N ILE A 53 -6.85 3.27 -0.85
CA ILE A 53 -5.75 3.20 -1.82
C ILE A 53 -6.21 3.78 -3.17
N ARG A 54 -7.44 3.48 -3.62
CA ARG A 54 -7.99 4.07 -4.85
C ARG A 54 -8.22 5.58 -4.75
N ASP A 55 -8.65 6.07 -3.59
CA ASP A 55 -8.82 7.50 -3.34
C ASP A 55 -7.48 8.26 -3.43
N VAL A 56 -6.41 7.67 -2.86
CA VAL A 56 -5.08 8.31 -2.79
C VAL A 56 -4.27 8.15 -4.07
N LEU A 57 -4.24 6.94 -4.65
CA LEU A 57 -3.39 6.58 -5.78
C LEU A 57 -4.11 6.64 -7.14
N GLY A 58 -5.43 6.83 -7.13
CA GLY A 58 -6.28 6.84 -8.31
C GLY A 58 -6.84 5.46 -8.67
N GLU A 59 -7.39 5.34 -9.88
CA GLU A 59 -8.09 4.14 -10.34
C GLU A 59 -7.12 2.97 -10.57
N VAL A 60 -6.85 2.22 -9.50
CA VAL A 60 -6.04 1.01 -9.51
C VAL A 60 -6.95 -0.21 -9.47
N ASP A 61 -6.74 -1.15 -10.39
CA ASP A 61 -7.41 -2.44 -10.37
C ASP A 61 -6.75 -3.36 -9.34
N ILE A 62 -7.28 -3.40 -8.12
CA ILE A 62 -6.73 -4.23 -7.03
C ILE A 62 -7.22 -5.68 -7.12
N ALA A 63 -8.26 -5.95 -7.93
CA ALA A 63 -8.84 -7.28 -8.07
C ALA A 63 -7.85 -8.28 -8.67
N ASP A 64 -7.06 -7.87 -9.66
CA ASP A 64 -5.98 -8.68 -10.24
C ASP A 64 -4.92 -9.06 -9.18
N TRP A 65 -4.50 -8.09 -8.36
CA TRP A 65 -3.58 -8.35 -7.26
C TRP A 65 -4.16 -9.32 -6.24
N LEU A 66 -5.43 -9.14 -5.83
CA LEU A 66 -6.08 -10.01 -4.85
C LEU A 66 -6.17 -11.46 -5.37
N ALA A 67 -6.46 -11.63 -6.66
CA ALA A 67 -6.46 -12.93 -7.32
C ALA A 67 -5.07 -13.58 -7.32
N MET A 68 -4.01 -12.80 -7.54
CA MET A 68 -2.62 -13.27 -7.43
C MET A 68 -2.24 -13.62 -5.99
N ALA A 69 -2.55 -12.74 -5.03
CA ALA A 69 -2.24 -12.89 -3.61
C ALA A 69 -2.88 -14.15 -3.02
N THR A 70 -4.14 -14.40 -3.39
CA THR A 70 -4.89 -15.60 -2.96
C THR A 70 -4.29 -16.90 -3.50
N ARG A 71 -3.73 -16.88 -4.71
CA ARG A 71 -3.10 -18.07 -5.33
C ARG A 71 -1.69 -18.35 -4.83
N ALA A 72 -0.95 -17.31 -4.46
CA ALA A 72 0.46 -17.39 -4.13
C ALA A 72 0.77 -17.30 -2.62
N GLU A 73 -0.25 -17.31 -1.74
CA GLU A 73 -0.11 -17.06 -0.29
C GLU A 73 0.72 -15.80 0.00
N GLY A 74 0.52 -14.79 -0.87
CA GLY A 74 1.40 -13.65 -1.06
C GLY A 74 0.71 -12.32 -0.82
N ASP A 75 -0.27 -12.27 0.10
CA ASP A 75 -0.94 -11.06 0.56
C ASP A 75 -0.02 -10.20 1.44
N THR A 76 1.25 -10.04 1.03
CA THR A 76 2.21 -9.24 1.78
C THR A 76 2.17 -7.78 1.36
N VAL A 77 2.54 -6.91 2.30
CA VAL A 77 2.73 -5.48 2.08
C VAL A 77 3.67 -5.20 0.91
N GLY A 78 4.77 -5.96 0.78
CA GLY A 78 5.72 -5.81 -0.32
C GLY A 78 5.15 -6.25 -1.67
N SER A 79 4.32 -7.30 -1.69
CA SER A 79 3.61 -7.74 -2.90
C SER A 79 2.67 -6.65 -3.41
N LEU A 80 1.87 -6.07 -2.51
CA LEU A 80 0.96 -4.97 -2.84
C LEU A 80 1.72 -3.72 -3.28
N THR A 81 2.78 -3.34 -2.56
CA THR A 81 3.64 -2.20 -2.91
C THR A 81 4.25 -2.35 -4.30
N ARG A 82 4.76 -3.54 -4.63
CA ARG A 82 5.34 -3.84 -5.95
C ARG A 82 4.27 -3.78 -7.04
N TYR A 83 3.09 -4.31 -6.77
CA TYR A 83 1.95 -4.25 -7.70
C TYR A 83 1.54 -2.80 -7.97
N LEU A 84 1.35 -2.00 -6.92
CA LEU A 84 0.99 -0.57 -7.04
C LEU A 84 2.07 0.22 -7.78
N SER A 85 3.34 -0.02 -7.48
CA SER A 85 4.45 0.63 -8.20
C SER A 85 4.48 0.28 -9.70
N ALA A 86 4.00 -0.89 -10.09
CA ALA A 86 3.90 -1.29 -11.49
C ALA A 86 2.60 -0.79 -12.16
N ALA A 87 1.47 -0.86 -11.46
CA ALA A 87 0.15 -0.53 -11.98
C ALA A 87 -0.08 0.98 -12.07
N VAL A 88 0.36 1.73 -11.05
CA VAL A 88 0.30 3.19 -11.05
C VAL A 88 1.39 3.69 -11.98
N THR A 89 1.02 4.18 -13.16
CA THR A 89 1.95 4.87 -14.08
C THR A 89 1.99 6.38 -13.82
N THR A 90 1.03 6.90 -13.05
CA THR A 90 0.99 8.30 -12.66
C THR A 90 2.13 8.63 -11.70
N ASP A 91 2.65 9.86 -11.80
CA ASP A 91 3.63 10.39 -10.83
C ASP A 91 2.98 10.35 -9.45
N VAL A 92 3.58 9.60 -8.51
CA VAL A 92 3.11 9.61 -7.11
C VAL A 92 3.14 11.07 -6.68
N PRO A 93 2.04 11.66 -6.19
CA PRO A 93 2.04 13.06 -5.79
C PRO A 93 3.20 13.26 -4.84
N GLN A 94 4.23 13.95 -5.33
CA GLN A 94 5.46 14.15 -4.59
C GLN A 94 5.05 14.83 -3.27
N PRO A 95 5.55 14.38 -2.10
CA PRO A 95 5.38 15.18 -0.89
C PRO A 95 5.94 16.54 -1.25
N MET A 96 5.07 17.55 -1.28
CA MET A 96 5.39 18.87 -1.79
C MET A 96 6.63 19.38 -1.06
N VAL A 97 7.80 19.23 -1.67
CA VAL A 97 8.99 19.95 -1.22
C VAL A 97 8.71 21.37 -1.65
N ALA A 98 8.06 22.11 -0.74
CA ALA A 98 7.80 23.51 -0.90
C ALA A 98 9.14 24.18 -1.16
N GLY A 99 9.39 24.50 -2.44
CA GLY A 99 10.56 25.23 -2.86
C GLY A 99 10.67 26.48 -2.00
N ARG A 100 11.76 26.61 -1.27
CA ARG A 100 12.16 27.89 -0.70
C ARG A 100 12.38 28.86 -1.87
N PRO A 101 11.59 29.92 -2.02
CA PRO A 101 12.00 31.01 -2.89
C PRO A 101 13.24 31.68 -2.27
N ARG A 102 14.16 32.06 -3.15
CA ARG A 102 15.43 32.74 -2.85
C ARG A 102 15.28 34.00 -2.01
#